data_AF-A0A9P6XPR4-F1
#
_entry.id   AF-A0A9P6XPR4-F1
#
_cell.length_a   1.000
_cell.length_b   1.000
_cell.length_c   1.000
_cell.angle_alpha   90.00
_cell.angle_beta   90.00
_cell.angle_gamma   90.00
#
_symmetry.space_group_name_H-M   'P 1'
#
loop_
_entity.id
_entity.type
_entity.pdbx_description
1 polymer ?
#
loop_
_entity_poly.entity_id
_entity_poly.type
_entity_poly.pdbx_seq_one_letter_code
_entity_poly.pdbx_strand_id
1 'polypeptide(L)'
;MTEISDRVLRAEGPALLFENAQHDGKPAQMPVLTNLFGPPSRVARGMGADNVSALRDIGELLASLREPEAPKGLRDALAKVSMLKAALWDMSPKNTWT
;
A
#
# COMPACT_ATOMS: atom_id res chain seq x y z
N MET A 1 -9.37 -22.61 0.11
CA MET A 1 -9.27 -21.13 0.13
C MET A 1 -8.23 -20.61 -0.85
N THR A 2 -6.99 -21.11 -0.82
CA THR A 2 -5.92 -20.65 -1.73
C THR A 2 -6.24 -20.85 -3.20
N GLU A 3 -6.69 -22.04 -3.62
CA GLU A 3 -7.05 -22.31 -5.03
C GLU A 3 -8.18 -21.39 -5.51
N ILE A 4 -9.26 -21.25 -4.72
CA ILE A 4 -10.36 -20.32 -5.02
C ILE A 4 -9.82 -18.89 -5.18
N SER A 5 -8.92 -18.46 -4.28
CA SER A 5 -8.31 -17.13 -4.34
C SER A 5 -7.44 -16.96 -5.59
N ASP A 6 -6.66 -17.97 -5.98
CA ASP A 6 -5.82 -17.96 -7.19
C ASP A 6 -6.67 -17.89 -8.46
N ARG A 7 -7.71 -18.71 -8.56
CA ARG A 7 -8.63 -18.70 -9.70
C ARG A 7 -9.35 -17.35 -9.85
N VAL A 8 -9.83 -16.78 -8.74
CA VAL A 8 -10.49 -15.47 -8.74
C VAL A 8 -9.49 -14.37 -9.09
N LEU A 9 -8.26 -14.44 -8.57
CA LEU A 9 -7.19 -13.49 -8.89
C LEU A 9 -6.86 -13.51 -10.39
N ARG A 10 -6.69 -14.69 -11.00
CA ARG A 10 -6.41 -14.85 -12.43
C ARG A 10 -7.53 -14.35 -13.32
N ALA A 11 -8.77 -14.39 -12.83
CA ALA A 11 -9.94 -13.86 -13.51
C ALA A 11 -10.22 -12.38 -13.17
N GLU A 12 -9.29 -11.69 -12.51
CA GLU A 12 -9.42 -10.31 -12.04
C GLU A 12 -10.68 -10.05 -11.19
N GLY A 13 -11.13 -11.08 -10.47
CA GLY A 13 -12.38 -11.08 -9.73
C GLY A 13 -12.37 -10.29 -8.42
N PRO A 14 -13.49 -10.35 -7.67
CA PRO A 14 -13.70 -9.56 -6.45
C PRO A 14 -12.82 -10.01 -5.28
N ALA A 15 -12.79 -9.20 -4.21
CA ALA A 15 -12.22 -9.62 -2.93
C ALA A 15 -13.12 -10.70 -2.33
N LEU A 16 -12.54 -11.64 -1.59
CA LEU A 16 -13.25 -12.80 -1.07
C LEU A 16 -13.26 -12.73 0.45
N LEU A 17 -14.46 -12.75 1.04
CA LEU A 17 -14.64 -12.88 2.49
C LEU A 17 -15.24 -14.26 2.78
N PHE A 18 -14.45 -15.12 3.40
CA PHE A 18 -14.87 -16.44 3.84
C PHE A 18 -15.39 -16.36 5.27
N GLU A 19 -16.71 -16.21 5.43
CA GLU A 19 -17.37 -16.11 6.74
C GLU A 19 -17.47 -17.45 7.47
N ASN A 20 -17.49 -18.56 6.72
CA ASN A 20 -17.64 -19.93 7.24
C ASN A 20 -16.40 -20.78 6.91
N ALA A 21 -15.20 -20.22 7.04
CA ALA A 21 -13.97 -20.96 6.82
C ALA A 21 -13.82 -22.10 7.84
N GLN A 22 -13.22 -23.22 7.44
CA GLN A 22 -12.91 -24.34 8.32
C GLN A 22 -11.40 -24.55 8.42
N HIS A 23 -10.95 -24.89 9.62
CA HIS A 23 -9.58 -25.29 9.92
C HIS A 23 -9.63 -26.59 10.72
N ASP A 24 -9.02 -27.65 10.20
CA ASP A 24 -9.01 -29.01 10.80
C ASP A 24 -10.42 -29.51 11.19
N GLY A 25 -11.40 -29.29 10.28
CA GLY A 25 -12.79 -29.71 10.48
C GLY A 25 -13.59 -28.89 11.49
N LYS A 26 -13.02 -27.81 12.03
CA LYS A 26 -13.71 -26.87 12.93
C LYS A 26 -13.95 -25.53 12.24
N PRO A 27 -15.05 -24.81 12.55
CA PRO A 27 -15.23 -23.44 12.09
C PRO A 27 -14.09 -22.54 12.57
N ALA A 28 -13.59 -21.69 11.68
CA ALA A 28 -12.68 -20.62 12.04
C ALA A 28 -13.39 -19.61 12.94
N GLN A 29 -12.71 -19.13 13.98
CA GLN A 29 -13.29 -18.15 14.91
C GLN A 29 -13.40 -16.74 14.31
N MET A 30 -12.73 -16.49 13.19
CA MET A 30 -12.69 -15.20 12.53
C MET A 30 -12.88 -15.39 11.02
N PRO A 31 -13.69 -14.53 10.36
CA PRO A 31 -13.80 -14.53 8.91
C PRO A 31 -12.43 -14.32 8.25
N VAL A 32 -12.19 -15.00 7.12
CA VAL A 32 -10.93 -14.88 6.38
C VAL A 32 -11.14 -14.03 5.15
N LEU A 33 -10.48 -12.87 5.08
CA LEU A 33 -10.49 -12.01 3.90
C LEU A 33 -9.27 -12.31 3.03
N THR A 34 -9.48 -12.60 1.74
CA THR A 34 -8.43 -12.82 0.75
C THR A 34 -8.70 -12.00 -0.52
N ASN A 35 -7.71 -11.96 -1.42
CA ASN A 35 -7.79 -11.24 -2.68
C ASN A 35 -8.18 -9.74 -2.53
N LEU A 36 -7.85 -9.13 -1.39
CA LEU A 36 -8.22 -7.74 -1.09
C LEU A 36 -7.54 -6.75 -2.04
N PHE A 37 -6.35 -7.08 -2.56
CA PHE A 37 -5.57 -6.22 -3.45
C PHE A 37 -5.18 -6.91 -4.76
N GLY A 38 -6.00 -7.86 -5.22
CA GLY A 38 -5.67 -8.69 -6.38
C GLY A 38 -5.25 -7.92 -7.64
N PRO A 39 -6.17 -7.13 -8.24
CA PRO A 39 -5.84 -6.32 -9.41
C PRO A 39 -5.18 -4.98 -9.02
N PRO A 40 -4.27 -4.43 -9.87
CA PRO A 40 -3.58 -3.15 -9.60
C PRO A 40 -4.51 -1.96 -9.34
N SER A 41 -5.69 -1.93 -9.97
CA SER A 41 -6.70 -0.90 -9.74
C SER A 41 -7.17 -0.85 -8.29
N ARG A 42 -7.23 -2.00 -7.61
CA ARG A 42 -7.65 -2.09 -6.21
C ARG A 42 -6.53 -1.71 -5.25
N VAL A 43 -5.28 -1.96 -5.63
CA VAL A 43 -4.10 -1.43 -4.93
C VAL A 43 -4.11 0.09 -4.96
N ALA A 44 -4.29 0.69 -6.15
CA ALA A 44 -4.36 2.15 -6.30
C ALA A 44 -5.45 2.76 -5.41
N ARG A 45 -6.66 2.19 -5.45
CA ARG A 45 -7.77 2.63 -4.59
C ARG A 45 -7.46 2.48 -3.10
N GLY A 46 -6.77 1.39 -2.70
CA GLY A 46 -6.32 1.18 -1.32
C GLY A 46 -5.30 2.22 -0.86
N MET A 47 -4.56 2.82 -1.79
CA MET A 47 -3.61 3.91 -1.53
C MET A 47 -4.25 5.30 -1.67
N GLY A 48 -5.57 5.38 -1.85
CA GLY A 48 -6.28 6.65 -2.04
C GLY A 48 -6.05 7.28 -3.42
N ALA A 49 -5.58 6.50 -4.40
CA ALA A 49 -5.38 6.95 -5.77
C ALA A 49 -6.50 6.46 -6.70
N ASP A 50 -6.92 7.33 -7.63
CA ASP A 50 -7.99 7.03 -8.58
C ASP A 50 -7.54 6.17 -9.77
N ASN A 51 -6.23 6.11 -10.04
CA ASN A 51 -5.67 5.40 -11.18
C ASN A 51 -4.35 4.69 -10.84
N VAL A 52 -4.02 3.69 -11.67
CA VAL A 52 -2.79 2.90 -11.52
C VAL A 52 -1.54 3.72 -11.87
N SER A 53 -1.65 4.75 -12.72
CA SER A 53 -0.52 5.63 -13.05
C SER A 53 0.04 6.35 -11.83
N ALA A 54 -0.80 6.73 -10.86
CA ALA A 54 -0.35 7.34 -9.62
C ALA A 54 0.58 6.44 -8.79
N LEU A 55 0.49 5.10 -8.94
CA LEU A 55 1.44 4.18 -8.30
C LEU A 55 2.87 4.36 -8.84
N ARG A 56 3.01 4.79 -10.10
CA ARG A 56 4.30 5.09 -10.71
C ARG A 56 4.92 6.33 -10.10
N ASP A 57 4.14 7.40 -9.97
CA ASP A 57 4.58 8.66 -9.34
C ASP A 57 4.97 8.43 -7.88
N ILE A 58 4.21 7.60 -7.16
CA ILE A 58 4.55 7.17 -5.79
C ILE A 58 5.87 6.39 -5.78
N GLY A 59 6.08 5.49 -6.75
CA GLY A 59 7.33 4.76 -6.88
C GLY A 59 8.55 5.66 -7.14
N GLU A 60 8.40 6.67 -8.00
CA GLU A 60 9.42 7.67 -8.29
C GLU A 60 9.73 8.54 -7.06
N LEU A 61 8.70 8.95 -6.32
CA LEU A 61 8.86 9.65 -5.05
C LEU A 61 9.62 8.79 -4.03
N LEU A 62 9.22 7.53 -3.83
CA LEU A 62 9.90 6.62 -2.91
C LEU A 62 11.36 6.36 -3.34
N ALA A 63 11.62 6.26 -4.64
CA ALA A 63 12.98 6.13 -5.18
C ALA A 63 13.83 7.38 -4.86
N SER A 64 13.27 8.59 -5.04
CA SER A 64 13.95 9.84 -4.71
C SER A 64 14.26 9.99 -3.21
N LEU A 65 13.42 9.41 -2.34
CA LEU A 65 13.65 9.38 -0.90
C LEU A 65 14.71 8.35 -0.51
N ARG A 66 14.80 7.23 -1.23
CA ARG A 66 15.79 6.17 -0.98
C ARG A 66 17.21 6.64 -1.32
N GLU A 67 17.38 7.30 -2.46
CA GLU A 67 18.66 7.86 -2.90
C GLU A 67 18.44 9.30 -3.38
N PRO A 68 18.48 10.29 -2.47
CA PRO A 68 18.30 11.68 -2.85
C PRO A 68 19.45 12.13 -3.75
N GLU A 69 19.14 12.60 -4.96
CA GLU A 69 20.15 13.21 -5.84
C GLU A 69 20.89 14.32 -5.10
N ALA A 70 22.22 14.36 -5.22
CA ALA A 70 23.03 15.41 -4.60
C ALA A 70 22.51 16.80 -5.04
N PRO A 71 22.21 17.71 -4.10
CA PRO A 71 21.63 19.00 -4.44
C PRO A 71 22.59 19.78 -5.34
N LYS A 72 22.07 20.36 -6.43
CA LYS A 72 22.89 21.07 -7.45
C LYS A 72 23.34 22.47 -6.99
N GLY A 73 23.33 22.75 -5.69
CA GLY A 73 23.81 24.00 -5.08
C GLY A 73 23.26 24.26 -3.66
N LEU A 74 23.74 25.34 -3.00
CA LEU A 74 23.34 25.70 -1.63
C LEU A 74 21.83 25.99 -1.47
N ARG A 75 21.21 26.62 -2.47
CA ARG A 75 19.77 26.91 -2.46
C ARG A 75 18.93 25.64 -2.53
N ASP A 76 19.37 24.67 -3.32
CA ASP A 76 18.71 23.38 -3.49
C ASP A 76 18.86 22.52 -2.22
N ALA A 77 20.02 22.58 -1.56
CA ALA A 77 20.24 21.92 -0.27
C ALA A 77 19.28 22.44 0.82
N LEU A 78 19.08 23.75 0.93
CA LEU A 78 18.14 24.34 1.90
C LEU A 78 16.68 23.95 1.60
N ALA A 79 16.29 23.90 0.33
CA ALA A 79 14.95 23.48 -0.08
C ALA A 79 14.67 21.99 0.20
N LYS A 80 15.67 21.12 -0.02
CA LYS A 80 15.54 19.68 0.32
C LYS A 80 15.44 19.46 1.83
N VAL A 81 16.16 20.24 2.64
CA VAL A 81 16.09 20.16 4.10
C VAL A 81 14.70 20.55 4.63
N SER A 82 14.07 21.61 4.11
CA SER A 82 12.73 21.99 4.53
C SER A 82 11.66 20.96 4.10
N MET A 83 11.80 20.37 2.92
CA MET A 83 10.90 19.33 2.43
C MET A 83 11.02 18.02 3.24
N LEU A 84 12.24 17.57 3.53
CA LEU A 84 12.51 16.43 4.42
C LEU A 84 11.93 16.67 5.82
N LYS A 85 12.08 17.90 6.34
CA LYS A 85 11.54 18.30 7.63
C LYS A 85 10.01 18.19 7.67
N ALA A 86 9.33 18.69 6.64
CA ALA A 86 7.88 18.60 6.53
C ALA A 86 7.42 17.14 6.43
N ALA A 87 8.04 16.33 5.58
CA ALA A 87 7.68 14.92 5.42
C ALA A 87 7.84 14.13 6.73
N LEU A 88 8.95 14.31 7.46
CA LEU A 88 9.20 13.61 8.72
C LEU A 88 8.25 14.04 9.86
N TRP A 89 7.96 15.35 9.96
CA TRP A 89 7.08 15.86 11.01
C TRP A 89 5.59 15.63 10.72
N ASP A 90 5.13 15.73 9.46
CA ASP A 90 3.72 15.51 9.11
C ASP A 90 3.34 14.03 8.96
N MET A 91 4.29 13.14 8.64
CA MET A 91 4.05 11.68 8.57
C MET A 91 4.21 10.96 9.91
N SER A 92 4.52 11.68 10.99
CA SER A 92 4.60 11.06 12.32
C SER A 92 3.21 10.55 12.74
N PRO A 93 3.08 9.27 13.18
CA PRO A 93 1.80 8.71 13.59
C PRO A 93 1.18 9.56 14.68
N LYS A 94 -0.01 10.12 14.42
CA LYS A 94 -0.62 11.12 15.32
C LYS A 94 -1.07 10.53 16.65
N ASN A 95 -1.31 9.22 16.71
CA ASN A 95 -1.54 8.45 17.93
C ASN A 95 -1.15 6.98 17.67
N THR A 96 -0.32 6.40 18.55
CA THR A 96 -0.17 4.95 18.66
C THR A 96 -1.02 4.48 19.82
N TRP A 97 -1.87 3.48 19.59
CA TRP A 97 -2.61 2.82 20.68
C TRP A 97 -1.61 1.97 21.46
N THR A 98 -1.00 2.60 22.48
CA THR A 98 -0.17 1.98 23.52
C THR A 98 -0.72 2.39 24.87
#